data_AF-A0AAU7W3B5-F1
#
_entry.id   AF-A0AAU7W3B5-F1
#
_cell.length_a   1.000
_cell.length_b   1.000
_cell.length_c   1.000
_cell.angle_alpha   90.00
_cell.angle_beta   90.00
_cell.angle_gamma   90.00
#
_symmetry.space_group_name_H-M   'P 1'
#
loop_
_entity.id
_entity.type
_entity.pdbx_description
1 polymer ?
#
loop_
_entity_poly.entity_id
_entity_poly.type
_entity_poly.pdbx_seq_one_letter_code
_entity_poly.pdbx_strand_id
1 'polypeptide(L)'
;MRSVPLLAGLAVAVALVVSGCAPLAGAGASTTAGAATTAASATPAPEPPATEFDPGYIVSDDSFYHAETMSEAEIQAFFESVSCRPDEGVRCLADFRESTIDQPDAGPGHCAPYQGGIRERASRIVAKVAEACGISPKTLIVLLQKEQSLLTRPSEHGYTRATGYGCPDTADCEQKYFGFFNQVYNAAWQFRQYTEEPDRAYRIGTVDVGFNPDAACGAAPVVIRNQATANLYNYTPYQPNAATLADPDAGDGCSAWGNLNFWRIWHRWFGDPTAERFPGFLPPCTRLIGGDPCPEPMATVPSVPAN
;
A
#
# COMPACT_ATOMS: atom_id res chain seq x y z
N MET A 1 6.15 47.21 77.20
CA MET A 1 6.65 46.69 78.49
C MET A 1 6.80 45.19 78.35
N ARG A 2 8.03 44.66 78.58
CA ARG A 2 8.39 43.33 79.11
C ARG A 2 7.64 42.09 78.56
N SER A 3 8.22 41.00 78.08
CA SER A 3 9.60 40.49 78.00
C SER A 3 9.54 39.20 77.17
N VAL A 4 10.60 38.88 76.43
CA VAL A 4 10.92 37.52 75.96
C VAL A 4 11.41 36.69 77.16
N PRO A 5 11.25 35.35 77.15
CA PRO A 5 12.47 34.55 77.25
C PRO A 5 12.50 33.33 76.32
N LEU A 6 13.69 33.14 75.73
CA LEU A 6 14.22 31.85 75.29
C LEU A 6 14.61 31.02 76.53
N LEU A 7 14.45 29.69 76.45
CA LEU A 7 15.28 28.66 77.11
C LEU A 7 15.26 27.43 76.19
N ALA A 8 16.36 27.08 75.53
CA ALA A 8 17.36 26.10 75.99
C ALA A 8 16.69 24.74 76.31
N GLY A 9 16.85 23.68 75.51
CA GLY A 9 18.09 23.09 75.03
C GLY A 9 18.43 21.90 75.93
N LEU A 10 18.13 20.68 75.49
CA LEU A 10 18.74 19.47 76.04
C LEU A 10 18.77 18.37 74.98
N ALA A 11 20.00 18.07 74.55
CA ALA A 11 20.33 16.91 73.76
C ALA A 11 20.42 15.69 74.69
N VAL A 12 19.82 14.58 74.26
CA VAL A 12 20.22 13.23 74.71
C VAL A 12 20.39 12.38 73.46
N ALA A 13 21.65 11.98 73.23
CA ALA A 13 22.01 10.98 72.26
C ALA A 13 21.87 9.59 72.91
N VAL A 14 21.16 8.69 72.24
CA VAL A 14 21.32 7.23 72.41
C VAL A 14 21.47 6.65 71.02
N ALA A 15 22.56 5.91 70.83
CA ALA A 15 22.96 5.28 69.57
C ALA A 15 22.60 3.78 69.56
N LEU A 16 22.53 3.22 68.34
CA LEU A 16 22.74 1.79 67.96
C LEU A 16 21.56 0.83 68.28
N VAL A 17 21.05 -0.08 67.43
CA VAL A 17 21.49 -0.76 66.18
C VAL A 17 20.27 -1.27 65.37
N VAL A 18 20.34 -1.09 64.05
CA VAL A 18 19.85 -1.91 62.91
C VAL A 18 18.82 -3.05 63.12
N SER A 19 17.69 -2.95 62.43
CA SER A 19 17.17 -4.06 61.60
C SER A 19 16.23 -3.52 60.52
N GLY A 20 16.55 -3.85 59.27
CA GLY A 20 15.88 -3.37 58.09
C GLY A 20 14.54 -4.05 57.83
N CYS A 21 13.61 -3.25 57.31
CA CYS A 21 12.65 -3.65 56.28
C CYS A 21 12.25 -2.37 55.55
N ALA A 22 12.71 -2.22 54.31
CA ALA A 22 12.31 -1.11 53.45
C ALA A 22 10.84 -1.31 53.00
N PRO A 23 10.09 -0.21 52.81
CA PRO A 23 8.70 -0.28 52.38
C PRO A 23 8.58 -0.61 50.89
N LEU A 24 7.68 -1.52 50.56
CA LEU A 24 7.23 -1.82 49.20
C LEU A 24 6.46 -0.61 48.64
N ALA A 25 7.17 0.26 47.92
CA ALA A 25 6.58 1.16 46.92
C ALA A 25 6.99 0.64 45.54
N GLY A 26 6.21 -0.32 45.02
CA GLY A 26 6.36 -0.83 43.66
C GLY A 26 5.24 -0.29 42.79
N ALA A 27 5.46 0.87 42.18
CA ALA A 27 4.71 1.28 41.00
C ALA A 27 4.98 0.25 39.90
N GLY A 28 3.95 -0.46 39.46
CA GLY A 28 4.03 -1.38 38.32
C GLY A 28 4.27 -0.59 37.04
N ALA A 29 5.53 -0.36 36.71
CA ALA A 29 5.94 -0.03 35.35
C ALA A 29 5.82 -1.31 34.52
N SER A 30 4.67 -1.48 33.85
CA SER A 30 4.53 -2.46 32.78
C SER A 30 5.45 -2.06 31.63
N THR A 31 6.68 -2.58 31.65
CA THR A 31 7.56 -2.56 30.48
C THR A 31 6.98 -3.53 29.46
N THR A 32 6.12 -3.03 28.58
CA THR A 32 5.86 -3.71 27.31
C THR A 32 7.18 -3.73 26.55
N ALA A 33 7.84 -4.88 26.51
CA ALA A 33 8.93 -5.12 25.59
C ALA A 33 8.37 -4.92 24.18
N GLY A 34 8.66 -3.76 23.58
CA GLY A 34 8.41 -3.54 22.17
C GLY A 34 9.22 -4.59 21.42
N ALA A 35 8.54 -5.49 20.74
CA ALA A 35 9.16 -6.29 19.70
C ALA A 35 9.61 -5.31 18.62
N ALA A 36 10.88 -4.89 18.68
CA ALA A 36 11.52 -4.24 17.56
C ALA A 36 11.57 -5.28 16.45
N THR A 37 10.62 -5.21 15.52
CA THR A 37 10.77 -5.79 14.20
C THR A 37 11.96 -5.10 13.57
N THR A 38 13.13 -5.73 13.70
CA THR A 38 14.28 -5.43 12.86
C THR A 38 13.78 -5.48 11.42
N ALA A 39 13.78 -4.33 10.75
CA ALA A 39 13.55 -4.25 9.32
C ALA A 39 14.54 -5.22 8.67
N ALA A 40 14.03 -6.38 8.25
CA ALA A 40 14.82 -7.34 7.52
C ALA A 40 15.28 -6.62 6.26
N SER A 41 16.60 -6.49 6.09
CA SER A 41 17.17 -6.18 4.79
C SER A 41 16.72 -7.30 3.85
N ALA A 42 15.63 -7.07 3.13
CA ALA A 42 15.15 -8.01 2.14
C ALA A 42 16.21 -8.06 1.04
N THR A 43 17.01 -9.12 1.05
CA THR A 43 17.71 -9.52 -0.19
C THR A 43 16.60 -9.67 -1.23
N PRO A 44 16.67 -8.99 -2.39
CA PRO A 44 15.61 -9.07 -3.39
C PRO A 44 15.34 -10.55 -3.65
N ALA A 45 14.08 -10.97 -3.53
CA ALA A 45 13.72 -12.32 -3.91
C ALA A 45 14.15 -12.51 -5.38
N PRO A 46 14.72 -13.67 -5.74
CA PRO A 46 15.07 -13.93 -7.13
C PRO A 46 13.82 -13.72 -7.98
N GLU A 47 13.98 -12.95 -9.05
CA GLU A 47 12.89 -12.66 -9.96
C GLU A 47 12.42 -13.97 -10.61
N PRO A 48 11.12 -14.28 -10.57
CA PRO A 48 10.63 -15.54 -11.13
C PRO A 48 10.80 -15.55 -12.65
N PRO A 49 11.01 -16.73 -13.26
CA PRO A 49 10.99 -16.88 -14.71
C PRO A 49 9.68 -16.32 -15.29
N ALA A 50 9.77 -15.52 -16.36
CA ALA A 50 8.56 -14.97 -16.99
C ALA A 50 7.60 -16.06 -17.49
N THR A 51 8.08 -17.26 -17.78
CA THR A 51 7.27 -18.43 -18.13
C THR A 51 6.31 -18.89 -17.03
N GLU A 52 6.49 -18.44 -15.78
CA GLU A 52 5.56 -18.71 -14.67
C GLU A 52 4.41 -17.68 -14.58
N PHE A 53 4.44 -16.62 -15.40
CA PHE A 53 3.38 -15.62 -15.44
C PHE A 53 2.05 -16.23 -15.90
N ASP A 54 1.03 -16.14 -15.04
CA ASP A 54 -0.34 -16.53 -15.36
C ASP A 54 -1.17 -15.28 -15.70
N PRO A 55 -1.55 -15.06 -16.98
CA PRO A 55 -2.36 -13.90 -17.36
C PRO A 55 -3.75 -13.90 -16.69
N GLY A 56 -4.26 -15.06 -16.28
CA GLY A 56 -5.57 -15.18 -15.64
C GLY A 56 -5.57 -14.86 -14.14
N TYR A 57 -4.40 -14.78 -13.50
CA TYR A 57 -4.30 -14.60 -12.05
C TYR A 57 -2.99 -13.90 -11.66
N ILE A 58 -2.94 -12.58 -11.93
CA ILE A 58 -1.73 -11.75 -11.78
C ILE A 58 -1.43 -11.46 -10.30
N VAL A 59 -2.47 -11.22 -9.50
CA VAL A 59 -2.39 -10.87 -8.08
C VAL A 59 -3.69 -11.30 -7.40
N SER A 60 -3.63 -11.83 -6.18
CA SER A 60 -4.83 -12.19 -5.41
C SER A 60 -5.60 -10.93 -4.98
N ASP A 61 -6.91 -11.06 -4.77
CA ASP A 61 -7.69 -9.95 -4.21
C ASP A 61 -7.16 -9.57 -2.81
N ASP A 62 -6.79 -10.58 -2.00
CA ASP A 62 -6.20 -10.36 -0.68
C ASP A 62 -4.95 -9.48 -0.74
N SER A 63 -4.00 -9.81 -1.63
CA SER A 63 -2.77 -9.02 -1.79
C SER A 63 -3.06 -7.62 -2.34
N PHE A 64 -4.01 -7.48 -3.25
CA PHE A 64 -4.31 -6.23 -3.94
C PHE A 64 -5.04 -5.20 -3.07
N TYR A 65 -5.97 -5.65 -2.21
CA TYR A 65 -6.84 -4.77 -1.41
C TYR A 65 -6.43 -4.64 0.06
N HIS A 66 -5.46 -5.42 0.55
CA HIS A 66 -5.06 -5.37 1.97
C HIS A 66 -4.31 -4.07 2.32
N ALA A 67 -5.06 -3.01 2.63
CA ALA A 67 -4.54 -1.68 2.93
C ALA A 67 -3.57 -1.65 4.13
N GLU A 68 -3.71 -2.58 5.06
CA GLU A 68 -2.88 -2.68 6.26
C GLU A 68 -1.57 -3.46 6.05
N THR A 69 -1.20 -3.82 4.81
CA THR A 69 0.03 -4.59 4.57
C THR A 69 1.32 -3.84 4.91
N MET A 70 1.30 -2.51 4.97
CA MET A 70 2.46 -1.68 5.32
C MET A 70 1.99 -0.41 6.03
N SER A 71 2.55 -0.14 7.20
CA SER A 71 2.44 1.16 7.86
C SER A 71 3.21 2.24 7.10
N GLU A 72 2.91 3.52 7.37
CA GLU A 72 3.68 4.66 6.82
C GLU A 72 5.18 4.52 7.06
N ALA A 73 5.58 4.06 8.25
CA ALA A 73 6.98 3.88 8.60
C ALA A 73 7.65 2.78 7.77
N GLU A 74 6.95 1.67 7.52
CA GLU A 74 7.44 0.59 6.65
C GLU A 74 7.52 1.02 5.19
N ILE A 75 6.56 1.82 4.70
CA ILE A 75 6.61 2.40 3.35
C ILE A 75 7.81 3.32 3.22
N GLN A 76 8.05 4.20 4.21
CA GLN A 76 9.21 5.08 4.21
C GLN A 76 10.52 4.29 4.22
N ALA A 77 10.64 3.29 5.11
CA ALA A 77 11.82 2.44 5.18
C ALA A 77 12.06 1.68 3.87
N PHE A 78 10.99 1.21 3.22
CA PHE A 78 11.08 0.59 1.91
C PHE A 78 11.61 1.57 0.85
N PHE A 79 11.07 2.79 0.78
CA PHE A 79 11.56 3.82 -0.16
C PHE A 79 13.02 4.16 0.07
N GLU A 80 13.47 4.23 1.32
CA GLU A 80 14.87 4.48 1.68
C GLU A 80 15.79 3.30 1.34
N SER A 81 15.25 2.07 1.28
CA SER A 81 16.01 0.86 0.92
C SER A 81 16.27 0.70 -0.58
N VAL A 82 15.46 1.35 -1.43
CA VAL A 82 15.61 1.25 -2.89
C VAL A 82 16.72 2.18 -3.36
N SER A 83 17.67 1.61 -4.11
CA SER A 83 18.73 2.40 -4.76
C SER A 83 18.13 3.35 -5.80
N CYS A 84 18.18 4.65 -5.51
CA CYS A 84 17.61 5.70 -6.35
C CYS A 84 18.70 6.50 -7.06
N ARG A 85 18.51 6.72 -8.36
CA ARG A 85 19.31 7.59 -9.21
C ARG A 85 18.38 8.58 -9.95
N PRO A 86 18.08 9.73 -9.34
CA PRO A 86 17.15 10.71 -9.92
C PRO A 86 17.80 11.46 -11.08
N ASP A 87 16.97 12.09 -11.91
CA ASP A 87 17.42 13.14 -12.82
C ASP A 87 17.96 14.36 -12.04
N GLU A 88 18.75 15.20 -12.71
CA GLU A 88 19.33 16.40 -12.09
C GLU A 88 18.24 17.32 -11.52
N GLY A 89 18.39 17.74 -10.27
CA GLY A 89 17.42 18.60 -9.58
C GLY A 89 16.15 17.88 -9.07
N VAL A 90 15.99 16.59 -9.36
CA VAL A 90 14.84 15.79 -8.93
C VAL A 90 15.15 15.05 -7.61
N ARG A 91 14.16 14.96 -6.73
CA ARG A 91 14.29 14.22 -5.46
C ARG A 91 13.97 12.75 -5.65
N CYS A 92 14.67 11.88 -4.92
CA CYS A 92 14.24 10.51 -4.71
C CYS A 92 12.90 10.46 -3.98
N LEU A 93 12.11 9.41 -4.22
CA LEU A 93 10.76 9.30 -3.64
C LEU A 93 10.78 9.33 -2.11
N ALA A 94 11.80 8.74 -1.49
CA ALA A 94 12.04 8.77 -0.04
C ALA A 94 12.15 10.20 0.54
N ASP A 95 12.66 11.14 -0.25
CA ASP A 95 12.89 12.55 0.12
C ASP A 95 11.85 13.52 -0.46
N PHE A 96 10.96 13.01 -1.31
CA PHE A 96 9.93 13.79 -1.95
C PHE A 96 8.88 14.25 -0.93
N ARG A 97 8.42 15.49 -1.11
CA ARG A 97 7.36 16.07 -0.30
C ARG A 97 6.43 16.91 -1.13
N GLU A 98 5.15 16.85 -0.80
CA GLU A 98 4.09 17.61 -1.44
C GLU A 98 3.07 18.04 -0.38
N SER A 99 2.44 19.20 -0.57
CA SER A 99 1.26 19.56 0.20
C SER A 99 0.03 19.06 -0.53
N THR A 100 -0.83 18.33 0.16
CA THR A 100 -2.05 17.73 -0.39
C THR A 100 -3.28 18.51 0.07
N ILE A 101 -4.42 18.21 -0.56
CA ILE A 101 -5.72 18.80 -0.24
C ILE A 101 -6.66 17.74 0.32
N ASP A 102 -7.71 18.18 1.01
CA ASP A 102 -8.79 17.30 1.42
C ASP A 102 -9.49 16.71 0.19
N GLN A 103 -9.87 15.43 0.26
CA GLN A 103 -10.84 14.81 -0.65
C GLN A 103 -12.07 14.39 0.15
N PRO A 104 -13.28 14.71 -0.32
CA PRO A 104 -14.50 14.27 0.34
C PRO A 104 -14.67 12.76 0.23
N ASP A 105 -15.65 12.23 0.97
CA ASP A 105 -16.12 10.86 0.79
C ASP A 105 -16.56 10.66 -0.67
N ALA A 106 -16.01 9.62 -1.32
CA ALA A 106 -16.30 9.32 -2.72
C ALA A 106 -17.55 8.43 -2.88
N GLY A 107 -18.21 8.08 -1.78
CA GLY A 107 -19.41 7.26 -1.74
C GLY A 107 -19.15 5.78 -1.46
N PRO A 108 -20.20 4.97 -1.38
CA PRO A 108 -20.10 3.55 -1.01
C PRO A 108 -19.13 2.78 -1.91
N GLY A 109 -18.30 1.92 -1.31
CA GLY A 109 -17.33 1.09 -2.02
C GLY A 109 -16.14 1.84 -2.64
N HIS A 110 -16.07 3.16 -2.49
CA HIS A 110 -14.96 3.98 -2.99
C HIS A 110 -14.11 4.52 -1.83
N CYS A 111 -13.23 5.48 -2.15
CA CYS A 111 -12.36 6.08 -1.15
C CYS A 111 -13.15 6.85 -0.09
N ALA A 112 -12.89 6.54 1.17
CA ALA A 112 -13.26 7.36 2.31
C ALA A 112 -12.58 8.75 2.25
N PRO A 113 -13.02 9.73 3.06
CA PRO A 113 -12.40 11.05 3.08
C PRO A 113 -10.89 11.01 3.30
N TYR A 114 -10.15 11.73 2.46
CA TYR A 114 -8.72 11.97 2.64
C TYR A 114 -8.54 13.34 3.29
N GLN A 115 -7.91 13.41 4.45
CA GLN A 115 -7.55 14.70 5.06
C GLN A 115 -6.21 15.19 4.52
N GLY A 116 -6.13 16.36 3.90
CA GLY A 116 -4.92 16.97 3.38
C GLY A 116 -3.88 17.34 4.44
N GLY A 117 -2.66 17.62 3.99
CA GLY A 117 -1.54 17.98 4.87
C GLY A 117 -0.47 18.81 4.17
N ILE A 118 0.35 19.51 4.95
CA ILE A 118 1.43 20.35 4.43
C ILE A 118 2.73 19.57 4.39
N ARG A 119 3.43 19.57 3.24
CA ARG A 119 4.76 18.94 3.04
C ARG A 119 4.81 17.47 3.49
N GLU A 120 3.75 16.74 3.20
CA GLU A 120 3.67 15.30 3.46
C GLU A 120 4.75 14.56 2.68
N ARG A 121 5.31 13.51 3.29
CA ARG A 121 6.21 12.60 2.58
C ARG A 121 5.42 11.79 1.56
N ALA A 122 6.08 11.30 0.52
CA ALA A 122 5.47 10.34 -0.40
C ALA A 122 4.89 9.12 0.32
N SER A 123 5.58 8.61 1.34
CA SER A 123 5.13 7.49 2.18
C SER A 123 3.83 7.78 2.91
N ARG A 124 3.68 8.99 3.48
CA ARG A 124 2.44 9.45 4.12
C ARG A 124 1.28 9.50 3.14
N ILE A 125 1.53 10.02 1.94
CA ILE A 125 0.54 10.10 0.87
C ILE A 125 0.07 8.70 0.47
N VAL A 126 0.99 7.77 0.19
CA VAL A 126 0.67 6.38 -0.16
C VAL A 126 -0.12 5.69 0.96
N ALA A 127 0.31 5.84 2.22
CA ALA A 127 -0.37 5.23 3.37
C ALA A 127 -1.82 5.71 3.50
N LYS A 128 -2.04 7.03 3.44
CA LYS A 128 -3.37 7.61 3.57
C LYS A 128 -4.27 7.28 2.38
N VAL A 129 -3.74 7.24 1.16
CA VAL A 129 -4.52 6.84 -0.02
C VAL A 129 -4.88 5.35 0.06
N ALA A 130 -3.93 4.51 0.46
CA ALA A 130 -4.17 3.08 0.67
C ALA A 130 -5.29 2.83 1.69
N GLU A 131 -5.23 3.51 2.84
CA GLU A 131 -6.24 3.46 3.89
C GLU A 131 -7.60 3.98 3.38
N ALA A 132 -7.62 5.18 2.79
CA ALA A 132 -8.85 5.80 2.32
C ALA A 132 -9.57 4.91 1.28
N CYS A 133 -8.82 4.34 0.32
CA CYS A 133 -9.40 3.61 -0.80
C CYS A 133 -9.47 2.09 -0.59
N GLY A 134 -8.98 1.54 0.51
CA GLY A 134 -8.92 0.09 0.70
C GLY A 134 -8.07 -0.61 -0.37
N ILE A 135 -6.91 -0.02 -0.71
CA ILE A 135 -5.96 -0.57 -1.69
C ILE A 135 -4.63 -0.82 -0.97
N SER A 136 -3.99 -1.95 -1.25
CA SER A 136 -2.69 -2.29 -0.68
C SER A 136 -1.62 -1.24 -1.04
N PRO A 137 -0.85 -0.73 -0.05
CA PRO A 137 0.33 0.10 -0.34
C PRO A 137 1.29 -0.57 -1.33
N LYS A 138 1.43 -1.90 -1.29
CA LYS A 138 2.28 -2.64 -2.24
C LYS A 138 1.78 -2.49 -3.68
N THR A 139 0.47 -2.55 -3.91
CA THR A 139 -0.14 -2.28 -5.23
C THR A 139 0.25 -0.90 -5.74
N LEU A 140 0.07 0.14 -4.93
CA LEU A 140 0.38 1.52 -5.32
C LEU A 140 1.87 1.70 -5.60
N ILE A 141 2.74 1.09 -4.79
CA ILE A 141 4.20 1.14 -4.94
C ILE A 141 4.66 0.44 -6.22
N VAL A 142 4.13 -0.75 -6.52
CA VAL A 142 4.42 -1.46 -7.77
C VAL A 142 3.96 -0.63 -8.97
N LEU A 143 2.79 0.01 -8.89
CA LEU A 143 2.28 0.88 -9.95
C LEU A 143 3.20 2.07 -10.19
N LEU A 144 3.61 2.79 -9.14
CA LEU A 144 4.57 3.91 -9.24
C LEU A 144 5.88 3.52 -9.93
N GLN A 145 6.37 2.30 -9.67
CA GLN A 145 7.57 1.80 -10.30
C GLN A 145 7.35 1.41 -11.76
N LYS A 146 6.27 0.67 -12.02
CA LYS A 146 5.94 0.18 -13.36
C LYS A 146 5.74 1.34 -14.33
N GLU A 147 5.00 2.37 -13.90
CA GLU A 147 4.54 3.44 -14.79
C GLU A 147 5.62 4.49 -15.03
N GLN A 148 6.38 4.87 -14.00
CA GLN A 148 7.29 6.01 -14.09
C GLN A 148 8.68 5.74 -13.48
N SER A 149 8.98 4.50 -13.08
CA SER A 149 10.24 4.14 -12.40
C SER A 149 10.56 5.03 -11.19
N LEU A 150 9.56 5.57 -10.50
CA LEU A 150 9.75 6.65 -9.53
C LEU A 150 10.63 6.28 -8.33
N LEU A 151 10.70 4.99 -7.96
CA LEU A 151 11.53 4.58 -6.83
C LEU A 151 13.00 4.44 -7.23
N THR A 152 13.31 4.12 -8.48
CA THR A 152 14.69 3.87 -8.94
C THR A 152 15.28 4.99 -9.77
N ARG A 153 14.49 5.66 -10.62
CA ARG A 153 14.93 6.69 -11.57
C ARG A 153 13.89 7.80 -11.74
N PRO A 154 13.54 8.54 -10.66
CA PRO A 154 12.50 9.56 -10.75
C PRO A 154 12.94 10.75 -11.62
N SER A 155 11.96 11.29 -12.34
CA SER A 155 12.06 12.50 -13.16
C SER A 155 10.92 13.47 -12.81
N GLU A 156 11.04 14.74 -13.22
CA GLU A 156 9.94 15.71 -13.06
C GLU A 156 8.68 15.28 -13.83
N HIS A 157 8.87 14.72 -15.03
CA HIS A 157 7.81 14.11 -15.81
C HIS A 157 7.11 12.98 -15.04
N GLY A 158 7.90 12.13 -14.37
CA GLY A 158 7.39 11.04 -13.55
C GLY A 158 6.53 11.54 -12.40
N TYR A 159 6.96 12.56 -11.64
CA TYR A 159 6.17 13.06 -10.51
C TYR A 159 4.85 13.70 -10.93
N THR A 160 4.78 14.28 -12.13
CA THR A 160 3.53 14.85 -12.65
C THR A 160 2.55 13.78 -13.15
N ARG A 161 3.04 12.56 -13.48
CA ARG A 161 2.27 11.48 -14.11
C ARG A 161 2.51 10.13 -13.42
N ALA A 162 2.66 10.15 -12.10
CA ALA A 162 3.26 9.09 -11.29
C ALA A 162 2.71 7.69 -11.53
N THR A 163 1.44 7.58 -11.91
CA THR A 163 0.73 6.31 -12.14
C THR A 163 0.17 6.21 -13.56
N GLY A 164 0.45 7.18 -14.44
CA GLY A 164 -0.13 7.26 -15.79
C GLY A 164 -1.64 7.57 -15.81
N TYR A 165 -2.24 7.94 -14.68
CA TYR A 165 -3.68 8.21 -14.63
C TYR A 165 -4.06 9.43 -15.46
N GLY A 166 -5.04 9.27 -16.35
CA GLY A 166 -5.48 10.32 -17.27
C GLY A 166 -4.50 10.60 -18.41
N CYS A 167 -3.60 9.67 -18.73
CA CYS A 167 -2.66 9.74 -19.85
C CYS A 167 -2.98 8.67 -20.91
N PRO A 168 -3.95 8.89 -21.82
CA PRO A 168 -4.26 7.93 -22.88
C PRO A 168 -3.14 7.89 -23.93
N ASP A 169 -2.88 6.72 -24.52
CA ASP A 169 -1.85 6.57 -25.56
C ASP A 169 -2.11 7.42 -26.83
N THR A 170 -3.37 7.79 -27.07
CA THR A 170 -3.81 8.49 -28.30
C THR A 170 -4.07 9.98 -28.10
N ALA A 171 -3.86 10.53 -26.91
CA ALA A 171 -4.10 11.96 -26.64
C ALA A 171 -3.20 12.49 -25.52
N ASP A 172 -3.20 13.81 -25.34
CA ASP A 172 -2.46 14.44 -24.24
C ASP A 172 -3.03 14.04 -22.88
N CYS A 173 -2.14 13.94 -21.88
CA CYS A 173 -2.56 13.72 -20.51
C CYS A 173 -3.45 14.87 -20.00
N GLU A 174 -4.48 14.51 -19.23
CA GLU A 174 -5.36 15.46 -18.57
C GLU A 174 -4.63 16.19 -17.42
N GLN A 175 -4.27 17.46 -17.66
CA GLN A 175 -3.45 18.26 -16.73
C GLN A 175 -4.05 18.40 -15.32
N LYS A 176 -5.38 18.29 -15.19
CA LYS A 176 -6.08 18.37 -13.89
C LYS A 176 -5.65 17.26 -12.92
N TYR A 177 -5.09 16.16 -13.42
CA TYR A 177 -4.60 15.05 -12.60
C TYR A 177 -3.10 15.12 -12.34
N PHE A 178 -2.40 16.16 -12.77
CA PHE A 178 -0.96 16.27 -12.52
C PHE A 178 -0.64 16.45 -11.04
N GLY A 179 0.52 15.91 -10.64
CA GLY A 179 1.03 15.93 -9.27
C GLY A 179 0.98 14.55 -8.63
N PHE A 180 1.93 14.26 -7.75
CA PHE A 180 2.12 12.93 -7.21
C PHE A 180 0.89 12.48 -6.40
N PHE A 181 0.38 13.36 -5.51
CA PHE A 181 -0.85 13.09 -4.78
C PHE A 181 -2.04 12.79 -5.69
N ASN A 182 -2.30 13.63 -6.69
CA ASN A 182 -3.43 13.46 -7.60
C ASN A 182 -3.33 12.12 -8.36
N GLN A 183 -2.14 11.78 -8.84
CA GLN A 183 -1.92 10.52 -9.56
C GLN A 183 -2.13 9.29 -8.68
N VAL A 184 -1.61 9.30 -7.44
CA VAL A 184 -1.77 8.19 -6.50
C VAL A 184 -3.23 8.03 -6.05
N TYR A 185 -3.89 9.14 -5.66
CA TYR A 185 -5.29 9.12 -5.23
C TYR A 185 -6.22 8.66 -6.35
N ASN A 186 -6.11 9.24 -7.55
CA ASN A 186 -7.02 8.90 -8.64
C ASN A 186 -6.78 7.50 -9.20
N ALA A 187 -5.55 6.98 -9.18
CA ALA A 187 -5.30 5.58 -9.53
C ALA A 187 -5.97 4.62 -8.53
N ALA A 188 -5.86 4.89 -7.23
CA ALA A 188 -6.52 4.09 -6.20
C ALA A 188 -8.05 4.15 -6.31
N TRP A 189 -8.60 5.35 -6.50
CA TRP A 189 -10.02 5.56 -6.77
C TRP A 189 -10.46 4.80 -8.02
N GLN A 190 -9.66 4.83 -9.09
CA GLN A 190 -10.00 4.16 -10.34
C GLN A 190 -10.05 2.63 -10.19
N PHE A 191 -9.18 2.04 -9.38
CA PHE A 191 -9.28 0.63 -9.04
C PHE A 191 -10.56 0.30 -8.29
N ARG A 192 -10.98 1.12 -7.33
CA ARG A 192 -12.30 0.96 -6.68
C ARG A 192 -13.44 1.10 -7.68
N GLN A 193 -13.37 2.07 -8.57
CA GLN A 193 -14.37 2.26 -9.62
C GLN A 193 -14.47 1.07 -10.59
N TYR A 194 -13.39 0.31 -10.82
CA TYR A 194 -13.43 -0.94 -11.59
C TYR A 194 -14.03 -2.10 -10.80
N THR A 195 -13.84 -2.11 -9.48
CA THR A 195 -14.42 -3.09 -8.56
C THR A 195 -15.92 -2.92 -8.40
N GLU A 196 -16.37 -1.70 -8.12
CA GLU A 196 -17.79 -1.40 -7.87
C GLU A 196 -18.63 -1.41 -9.15
N GLU A 197 -18.02 -1.11 -10.30
CA GLU A 197 -18.66 -1.17 -11.62
C GLU A 197 -17.90 -2.15 -12.53
N PRO A 198 -18.04 -3.47 -12.31
CA PRO A 198 -17.22 -4.50 -12.96
C PRO A 198 -17.69 -4.86 -14.38
N ASP A 199 -18.86 -4.38 -14.83
CA ASP A 199 -19.34 -4.59 -16.20
C ASP A 199 -18.53 -3.74 -17.20
N ARG A 200 -17.36 -4.26 -17.57
CA ARG A 200 -16.35 -3.60 -18.41
C ARG A 200 -15.76 -4.55 -19.45
N ALA A 201 -14.86 -4.01 -20.27
CA ALA A 201 -14.16 -4.75 -21.31
C ALA A 201 -13.45 -5.99 -20.73
N TYR A 202 -12.67 -5.80 -19.67
CA TYR A 202 -12.03 -6.88 -18.93
C TYR A 202 -12.77 -7.14 -17.62
N ARG A 203 -13.21 -8.38 -17.42
CA ARG A 203 -14.02 -8.81 -16.27
C ARG A 203 -13.75 -10.28 -15.98
N ILE A 204 -14.13 -10.75 -14.80
CA ILE A 204 -13.99 -12.15 -14.39
C ILE A 204 -14.66 -13.07 -15.42
N GLY A 205 -13.97 -14.14 -15.79
CA GLY A 205 -14.37 -15.07 -16.84
C GLY A 205 -13.40 -15.07 -18.02
N THR A 206 -13.82 -15.68 -19.13
CA THR A 206 -13.01 -15.75 -20.34
C THR A 206 -13.20 -14.50 -21.19
N VAL A 207 -12.12 -13.76 -21.44
CA VAL A 207 -12.09 -12.56 -22.29
C VAL A 207 -10.88 -12.64 -23.23
N ASP A 208 -11.03 -12.25 -24.48
CA ASP A 208 -9.89 -12.09 -25.38
C ASP A 208 -9.08 -10.86 -24.99
N VAL A 209 -7.80 -11.07 -24.67
CA VAL A 209 -6.87 -9.99 -24.33
C VAL A 209 -5.84 -9.84 -25.45
N GLY A 210 -5.70 -8.64 -25.99
CA GLY A 210 -4.72 -8.33 -27.03
C GLY A 210 -3.29 -8.47 -26.55
N PHE A 211 -2.35 -8.70 -27.48
CA PHE A 211 -0.92 -8.67 -27.17
C PHE A 211 -0.29 -7.29 -27.31
N ASN A 212 -0.95 -6.38 -28.03
CA ASN A 212 -0.42 -5.06 -28.38
C ASN A 212 -1.59 -4.11 -28.75
N PRO A 213 -1.42 -2.79 -28.68
CA PRO A 213 -2.35 -1.84 -29.29
C PRO A 213 -2.59 -2.07 -30.79
N ASP A 214 -1.59 -2.58 -31.52
CA ASP A 214 -1.76 -3.00 -32.90
C ASP A 214 -2.57 -4.29 -32.98
N ALA A 215 -3.79 -4.20 -33.53
CA ALA A 215 -4.68 -5.33 -33.72
C ALA A 215 -4.09 -6.43 -34.62
N ALA A 216 -3.11 -6.12 -35.47
CA ALA A 216 -2.41 -7.12 -36.29
C ALA A 216 -1.60 -8.12 -35.45
N CYS A 217 -1.23 -7.75 -34.22
CA CYS A 217 -0.56 -8.64 -33.26
C CYS A 217 -1.49 -9.69 -32.67
N GLY A 218 -2.81 -9.53 -32.82
CA GLY A 218 -3.80 -10.48 -32.35
C GLY A 218 -4.05 -10.45 -30.85
N ALA A 219 -4.82 -11.45 -30.40
CA ALA A 219 -5.27 -11.64 -29.03
C ALA A 219 -5.38 -13.14 -28.72
N ALA A 220 -5.46 -13.48 -27.44
CA ALA A 220 -5.76 -14.83 -26.98
C ALA A 220 -6.73 -14.80 -25.79
N PRO A 221 -7.56 -15.84 -25.61
CA PRO A 221 -8.49 -15.91 -24.50
C PRO A 221 -7.73 -16.08 -23.18
N VAL A 222 -8.07 -15.23 -22.20
CA VAL A 222 -7.57 -15.29 -20.83
C VAL A 222 -8.75 -15.59 -19.90
N VAL A 223 -8.57 -16.57 -19.02
CA VAL A 223 -9.54 -16.86 -17.95
C VAL A 223 -9.19 -16.01 -16.73
N ILE A 224 -9.76 -14.80 -16.65
CA ILE A 224 -9.56 -13.88 -15.53
C ILE A 224 -10.29 -14.43 -14.30
N ARG A 225 -9.54 -14.75 -13.24
CA ARG A 225 -10.07 -15.49 -12.07
C ARG A 225 -10.60 -14.61 -10.95
N ASN A 226 -10.17 -13.36 -10.84
CA ASN A 226 -10.52 -12.48 -9.72
C ASN A 226 -10.60 -11.00 -10.14
N GLN A 227 -11.14 -10.18 -9.24
CA GLN A 227 -11.42 -8.77 -9.52
C GLN A 227 -10.13 -7.96 -9.64
N ALA A 228 -9.10 -8.23 -8.82
CA ALA A 228 -7.83 -7.53 -8.92
C ALA A 228 -7.14 -7.72 -10.28
N THR A 229 -7.16 -8.94 -10.83
CA THR A 229 -6.63 -9.20 -12.19
C THR A 229 -7.46 -8.47 -13.25
N ALA A 230 -8.80 -8.46 -13.14
CA ALA A 230 -9.65 -7.69 -14.05
C ALA A 230 -9.33 -6.18 -13.99
N ASN A 231 -9.11 -5.64 -12.80
CA ASN A 231 -8.76 -4.24 -12.58
C ASN A 231 -7.42 -3.87 -13.21
N LEU A 232 -6.41 -4.74 -13.11
CA LEU A 232 -5.11 -4.52 -13.76
C LEU A 232 -5.24 -4.46 -15.29
N TYR A 233 -6.05 -5.32 -15.91
CA TYR A 233 -6.30 -5.24 -17.36
C TYR A 233 -7.09 -4.00 -17.77
N ASN A 234 -8.06 -3.56 -16.96
CA ASN A 234 -8.77 -2.30 -17.22
C ASN A 234 -7.84 -1.07 -17.11
N TYR A 235 -6.82 -1.14 -16.24
CA TYR A 235 -5.84 -0.06 -16.08
C TYR A 235 -4.73 -0.10 -17.14
N THR A 236 -4.26 -1.31 -17.49
CA THR A 236 -3.21 -1.53 -18.47
C THR A 236 -3.66 -2.70 -19.36
N PRO A 237 -4.34 -2.40 -20.47
CA PRO A 237 -4.74 -3.44 -21.41
C PRO A 237 -3.48 -4.15 -21.93
N TYR A 238 -3.64 -5.37 -22.44
CA TYR A 238 -2.62 -6.24 -23.00
C TYR A 238 -1.97 -7.27 -22.05
N GLN A 239 -1.79 -8.47 -22.61
CA GLN A 239 -1.03 -9.58 -22.03
C GLN A 239 0.29 -9.75 -22.81
N PRO A 240 1.36 -10.26 -22.19
CA PRO A 240 2.60 -10.57 -22.89
C PRO A 240 2.37 -11.68 -23.94
N ASN A 241 3.07 -11.57 -25.08
CA ASN A 241 3.08 -12.65 -26.07
C ASN A 241 4.19 -13.66 -25.77
N ALA A 242 4.27 -14.73 -26.57
CA ALA A 242 5.28 -15.77 -26.39
C ALA A 242 6.73 -15.24 -26.47
N ALA A 243 6.99 -14.24 -27.31
CA ALA A 243 8.31 -13.62 -27.42
C ALA A 243 8.68 -12.86 -26.14
N THR A 244 7.75 -12.07 -25.58
CA THR A 244 7.93 -11.38 -24.30
C THR A 244 8.20 -12.36 -23.16
N LEU A 245 7.50 -13.50 -23.11
CA LEU A 245 7.69 -14.50 -22.05
C LEU A 245 9.01 -15.27 -22.19
N ALA A 246 9.48 -15.51 -23.42
CA ALA A 246 10.72 -16.21 -23.69
C ALA A 246 11.96 -15.33 -23.42
N ASP A 247 11.89 -14.05 -23.78
CA ASP A 247 12.95 -13.07 -23.53
C ASP A 247 12.33 -11.71 -23.16
N PRO A 248 12.08 -11.47 -21.86
CA PRO A 248 11.47 -10.23 -21.40
C PRO A 248 12.32 -8.97 -21.63
N ASP A 249 13.62 -9.13 -21.87
CA ASP A 249 14.55 -8.01 -22.10
C ASP A 249 14.59 -7.60 -23.59
N ALA A 250 14.18 -8.50 -24.50
CA ALA A 250 14.16 -8.24 -25.94
C ALA A 250 12.74 -8.14 -26.53
N GLY A 251 11.90 -9.15 -26.31
CA GLY A 251 10.58 -9.26 -26.95
C GLY A 251 10.63 -9.26 -28.50
N ASP A 252 9.53 -8.81 -29.10
CA ASP A 252 9.34 -8.58 -30.54
C ASP A 252 8.42 -7.36 -30.79
N GLY A 253 8.07 -7.10 -32.06
CA GLY A 253 7.21 -5.97 -32.43
C GLY A 253 5.78 -6.02 -31.88
N CYS A 254 5.36 -7.15 -31.32
CA CYS A 254 4.04 -7.38 -30.75
C CYS A 254 4.06 -7.58 -29.23
N SER A 255 5.20 -7.30 -28.59
CA SER A 255 5.37 -7.48 -27.17
C SER A 255 4.69 -6.38 -26.35
N ALA A 256 4.17 -6.77 -25.19
CA ALA A 256 3.63 -5.87 -24.18
C ALA A 256 4.06 -6.35 -22.79
N TRP A 257 4.53 -5.42 -21.95
CA TRP A 257 5.17 -5.75 -20.68
C TRP A 257 4.38 -5.33 -19.45
N GLY A 258 3.32 -4.52 -19.57
CA GLY A 258 2.68 -3.86 -18.43
C GLY A 258 2.33 -4.80 -17.28
N ASN A 259 1.45 -5.77 -17.54
CA ASN A 259 1.00 -6.73 -16.53
C ASN A 259 2.10 -7.70 -16.09
N LEU A 260 3.02 -8.10 -16.99
CA LEU A 260 4.20 -8.88 -16.65
C LEU A 260 5.13 -8.13 -15.70
N ASN A 261 5.37 -6.85 -15.95
CA ASN A 261 6.20 -5.98 -15.12
C ASN A 261 5.56 -5.76 -13.76
N PHE A 262 4.24 -5.58 -13.67
CA PHE A 262 3.55 -5.53 -12.38
C PHE A 262 3.86 -6.77 -11.54
N TRP A 263 3.65 -7.95 -12.12
CA TRP A 263 3.89 -9.23 -11.46
C TRP A 263 5.36 -9.43 -11.06
N ARG A 264 6.31 -9.16 -11.97
CA ARG A 264 7.75 -9.31 -11.71
C ARG A 264 8.27 -8.32 -10.66
N ILE A 265 7.83 -7.06 -10.71
CA ILE A 265 8.21 -6.04 -9.72
C ILE A 265 7.66 -6.42 -8.34
N TRP A 266 6.40 -6.88 -8.27
CA TRP A 266 5.82 -7.36 -7.03
C TRP A 266 6.63 -8.52 -6.44
N HIS A 267 6.94 -9.54 -7.24
CA HIS A 267 7.78 -10.66 -6.81
C HIS A 267 9.10 -10.23 -6.22
N ARG A 268 9.81 -9.34 -6.93
CA ARG A 268 11.11 -8.83 -6.53
C ARG A 268 11.09 -8.11 -5.18
N TRP A 269 10.02 -7.37 -4.90
CA TRP A 269 9.94 -6.48 -3.73
C TRP A 269 9.19 -7.09 -2.55
N PHE A 270 8.18 -7.92 -2.81
CA PHE A 270 7.22 -8.36 -1.81
C PHE A 270 6.96 -9.87 -1.79
N GLY A 271 7.57 -10.64 -2.69
CA GLY A 271 7.33 -12.08 -2.82
C GLY A 271 6.10 -12.40 -3.66
N ASP A 272 5.46 -13.55 -3.45
CA ASP A 272 4.34 -14.01 -4.28
C ASP A 272 3.11 -13.07 -4.22
N PRO A 273 2.67 -12.44 -5.34
CA PRO A 273 1.48 -11.60 -5.41
C PRO A 273 0.16 -12.37 -5.27
N THR A 274 0.22 -13.69 -5.37
CA THR A 274 -0.96 -14.56 -5.21
C THR A 274 -1.10 -15.12 -3.80
N ALA A 275 -0.15 -14.80 -2.91
CA ALA A 275 -0.24 -15.18 -1.51
C ALA A 275 -1.51 -14.61 -0.85
N GLU A 276 -2.09 -15.41 0.03
CA GLU A 276 -3.28 -15.07 0.82
C GLU A 276 -2.96 -15.23 2.31
N ARG A 277 -3.40 -14.27 3.14
CA ARG A 277 -3.21 -14.28 4.59
C ARG A 277 -3.94 -15.41 5.29
N PHE A 278 -5.05 -15.85 4.70
CA PHE A 278 -5.98 -16.79 5.30
C PHE A 278 -6.32 -17.93 4.33
N PRO A 279 -6.69 -19.12 4.85
CA PRO A 279 -7.06 -20.24 4.01
C PRO A 279 -8.46 -20.07 3.42
N GLY A 280 -8.68 -20.69 2.26
CA GLY A 280 -9.92 -20.58 1.47
C GLY A 280 -11.20 -21.13 2.11
N PHE A 281 -11.11 -21.84 3.25
CA PHE A 281 -12.29 -22.31 3.99
C PHE A 281 -12.92 -21.23 4.88
N LEU A 282 -12.22 -20.12 5.14
CA LEU A 282 -12.78 -18.96 5.84
C LEU A 282 -13.68 -18.14 4.90
N PRO A 283 -14.61 -17.31 5.44
CA PRO A 283 -15.49 -16.50 4.63
C PRO A 283 -14.72 -15.67 3.59
N PRO A 284 -15.21 -15.55 2.33
CA PRO A 284 -14.48 -14.86 1.25
C PRO A 284 -14.01 -13.44 1.60
N CYS A 285 -14.82 -12.70 2.37
CA CYS A 285 -14.49 -11.34 2.82
C CYS A 285 -13.22 -11.26 3.71
N THR A 286 -12.84 -12.36 4.38
CA THR A 286 -11.60 -12.39 5.19
C THR A 286 -10.35 -12.29 4.32
N ARG A 287 -10.46 -12.70 3.06
CA ARG A 287 -9.43 -12.64 2.02
C ARG A 287 -9.73 -11.56 0.97
N LEU A 288 -10.63 -10.63 1.31
CA LEU A 288 -11.01 -9.51 0.48
C LEU A 288 -11.46 -9.93 -0.93
N ILE A 289 -12.08 -11.11 -1.07
CA ILE A 289 -12.59 -11.57 -2.37
C ILE A 289 -13.60 -10.55 -2.89
N GLY A 290 -13.35 -9.99 -4.08
CA GLY A 290 -14.15 -8.90 -4.64
C GLY A 290 -13.76 -7.50 -4.13
N GLY A 291 -12.82 -7.38 -3.20
CA GLY A 291 -12.24 -6.13 -2.72
C GLY A 291 -12.82 -5.55 -1.44
N ASP A 292 -13.81 -6.20 -0.83
CA ASP A 292 -14.45 -5.69 0.38
C ASP A 292 -14.10 -6.52 1.63
N PRO A 293 -13.87 -5.84 2.78
CA PRO A 293 -13.67 -6.53 4.05
C PRO A 293 -14.98 -7.15 4.55
N CYS A 294 -14.86 -8.01 5.58
CA CYS A 294 -16.04 -8.53 6.23
C CYS A 294 -16.84 -7.40 6.88
N PRO A 295 -18.19 -7.42 6.77
CA PRO A 295 -19.02 -6.46 7.49
C PRO A 295 -18.71 -6.52 8.98
N GLU A 296 -18.54 -5.35 9.60
CA GLU A 296 -18.43 -5.26 11.05
C GLU A 296 -19.69 -5.89 11.69
N PRO A 297 -19.54 -6.80 12.67
CA PRO A 297 -20.68 -7.42 13.30
C PRO A 297 -21.53 -6.34 13.98
N MET A 298 -22.76 -6.15 13.53
CA MET A 298 -23.70 -5.24 14.18
C MET A 298 -23.93 -5.72 15.61
N ALA A 299 -23.50 -4.92 16.59
CA ALA A 299 -23.77 -5.19 17.99
C ALA A 299 -25.29 -5.17 18.22
N THR A 300 -25.90 -6.34 18.29
CA THR A 300 -27.30 -6.50 18.69
C THR A 300 -27.35 -6.48 20.21
N VAL A 301 -27.66 -5.32 20.79
CA VAL A 301 -27.99 -5.26 22.22
C VAL A 301 -29.28 -6.07 22.42
N PRO A 302 -29.29 -7.11 23.28
CA PRO A 302 -30.52 -7.85 23.55
C PRO A 302 -31.60 -6.88 24.03
N SER A 303 -32.79 -6.93 23.43
CA SER A 303 -33.93 -6.18 23.94
C SER A 303 -34.24 -6.66 25.36
N VAL A 304 -34.10 -5.77 26.33
CA VAL A 304 -34.62 -6.01 27.68
C VAL A 304 -36.14 -6.02 27.56
N PRO A 305 -36.84 -7.12 27.88
CA PRO A 305 -38.29 -7.12 27.87
C PRO A 305 -38.77 -6.07 28.87
N ALA A 306 -39.67 -5.19 28.43
CA ALA A 306 -40.35 -4.27 29.32
C ALA A 306 -41.19 -5.10 30.30
N ASN A 307 -40.82 -5.09 31.58
CA ASN A 307 -41.63 -5.62 32.68
C ASN A 307 -42.84 -4.72 32.95
#